data_AF-A0A5D0SN45-F1
#
_entry.id   AF-A0A5D0SN45-F1
#
_cell.length_a   1.000
_cell.length_b   1.000
_cell.length_c   1.000
_cell.angle_alpha   90.00
_cell.angle_beta   90.00
_cell.angle_gamma   90.00
#
_symmetry.space_group_name_H-M   'P 1'
#
loop_
_entity.id
_entity.type
_entity.pdbx_description
1 polymer ?
#
loop_
_entity_poly.entity_id
_entity_poly.type
_entity_poly.pdbx_seq_one_letter_code
_entity_poly.pdbx_strand_id
1 'polypeptide(L)'
;MNKITITVIFIFSLMFNTFVSAAEVDMDELINKTPPELQKQVRQTAAKSKEVAETLQNMYQHGYSKETVGNFLNKVEQYQQRGYPVSDLTDKVNEGMAKNVRGQMVSRALNQMAQRQEFASKFAAQFASKKSVRQQIEENVKEAMAAGMKKEDIQAVGSMLNQNMQQNRNM
;
A
#
# COMPACT_ATOMS: atom_id res chain seq x y z
N MET A 1 -7.24 -57.01 1.42
CA MET A 1 -8.09 -56.61 0.27
C MET A 1 -9.41 -56.09 0.81
N ASN A 2 -9.66 -54.78 0.69
CA ASN A 2 -11.00 -54.20 0.52
C ASN A 2 -10.83 -52.81 -0.09
N LYS A 3 -11.62 -52.56 -1.14
CA LYS A 3 -11.46 -51.47 -2.11
C LYS A 3 -12.24 -50.23 -1.65
N ILE A 4 -11.57 -49.09 -1.75
CA ILE A 4 -12.03 -47.81 -2.30
C ILE A 4 -13.50 -47.43 -2.02
N THR A 5 -13.68 -46.45 -1.14
CA THR A 5 -14.81 -45.50 -1.19
C THR A 5 -14.24 -44.09 -1.27
N ILE A 6 -14.26 -43.55 -2.50
CA ILE A 6 -14.01 -42.16 -2.84
C ILE A 6 -15.17 -41.33 -2.31
N THR A 7 -14.92 -40.27 -1.53
CA THR A 7 -15.72 -39.02 -1.60
C THR A 7 -14.88 -37.87 -1.02
N VAL A 8 -14.25 -37.14 -1.94
CA VAL A 8 -14.01 -35.69 -1.94
C VAL A 8 -14.51 -34.98 -0.67
N ILE A 9 -13.58 -34.56 0.20
CA ILE A 9 -13.89 -33.62 1.28
C ILE A 9 -14.19 -32.27 0.63
N PHE A 10 -15.49 -32.07 0.48
CA PHE A 10 -16.24 -30.86 0.22
C PHE A 10 -15.47 -29.54 0.31
N ILE A 11 -15.27 -28.99 -0.89
CA ILE A 11 -15.35 -27.56 -1.19
C ILE A 11 -16.65 -27.03 -0.55
N PHE A 12 -16.54 -26.45 0.65
CA PHE A 12 -17.63 -25.74 1.31
C PHE A 12 -17.08 -24.51 2.05
N SER A 13 -16.58 -23.56 1.28
CA SER A 13 -16.53 -22.16 1.71
C SER A 13 -17.30 -21.34 0.67
N LEU A 14 -18.58 -21.71 0.52
CA LEU A 14 -19.59 -20.94 -0.20
C LEU A 14 -19.89 -19.68 0.63
N MET A 15 -19.54 -18.53 0.04
CA MET A 15 -20.46 -17.39 -0.06
C MET A 15 -21.05 -16.88 1.27
N PHE A 16 -20.21 -16.26 2.10
CA PHE A 16 -20.65 -15.07 2.84
C PHE A 16 -20.28 -13.82 2.02
N ASN A 17 -20.90 -13.67 0.84
CA ASN A 17 -21.09 -12.34 0.25
C ASN A 17 -22.23 -11.68 1.00
N THR A 18 -22.01 -11.33 2.27
CA THR A 18 -22.75 -10.20 2.82
C THR A 18 -22.30 -9.01 2.00
N PHE A 19 -23.18 -8.55 1.10
CA PHE A 19 -23.21 -7.16 0.70
C PHE A 19 -23.35 -6.36 2.00
N VAL A 20 -22.22 -6.07 2.63
CA VAL A 20 -22.11 -4.99 3.59
C VAL A 20 -22.45 -3.77 2.76
N SER A 21 -23.67 -3.27 2.96
CA SER A 21 -24.02 -1.93 2.52
C SER A 21 -22.89 -1.04 3.04
N ALA A 22 -22.08 -0.50 2.13
CA ALA A 22 -21.05 0.45 2.49
C ALA A 22 -21.76 1.66 3.06
N ALA A 23 -21.94 1.67 4.39
CA ALA A 23 -22.45 2.82 5.10
C ALA A 23 -21.64 4.02 4.61
N GLU A 24 -22.32 4.98 4.02
CA GLU A 24 -21.67 6.18 3.54
C GLU A 24 -20.97 6.83 4.73
N VAL A 25 -19.68 7.13 4.58
CA VAL A 25 -18.90 7.72 5.68
C VAL A 25 -19.50 9.09 5.97
N ASP A 26 -20.09 9.24 7.16
CA ASP A 26 -20.52 10.54 7.65
C ASP A 26 -19.26 11.39 7.91
N MET A 27 -19.03 12.33 6.99
CA MET A 27 -17.86 13.21 7.03
C MET A 27 -17.89 14.15 8.24
N ASP A 28 -19.06 14.57 8.72
CA ASP A 28 -19.14 15.42 9.90
C ASP A 28 -18.83 14.63 11.16
N GLU A 29 -19.33 13.39 11.26
CA GLU A 29 -18.95 12.47 12.34
C GLU A 29 -17.44 12.17 12.34
N LEU A 30 -16.87 11.87 11.17
CA LEU A 30 -15.43 11.60 11.03
C LEU A 30 -14.59 12.79 11.48
N ILE A 31 -14.98 14.01 11.11
CA ILE A 31 -14.29 15.23 11.53
C ILE A 31 -14.43 15.49 13.03
N ASN A 32 -15.61 15.25 13.60
CA ASN A 32 -15.84 15.42 15.05
C ASN A 32 -15.02 14.43 15.89
N LYS A 33 -14.77 13.22 15.38
CA LYS A 33 -13.88 12.23 16.00
C LYS A 33 -12.39 12.51 15.77
N THR A 34 -12.06 13.39 14.82
CA THR A 34 -10.70 13.74 14.46
C THR A 34 -10.13 14.81 15.39
N PRO A 35 -8.91 14.63 15.93
CA PRO A 35 -8.21 15.66 16.70
C PRO A 35 -8.12 16.98 15.93
N PRO A 36 -8.34 18.16 16.56
CA PRO A 36 -8.43 19.45 15.87
C PRO A 36 -7.28 19.73 14.89
N GLU A 37 -6.06 19.28 15.21
CA GLU A 37 -4.87 19.54 14.40
C GLU A 37 -4.85 18.73 13.09
N LEU A 38 -5.62 17.64 13.01
CA LEU A 38 -5.74 16.80 11.83
C LEU A 38 -7.01 17.08 11.01
N GLN A 39 -8.00 17.80 11.55
CA GLN A 39 -9.30 18.01 10.90
C GLN A 39 -9.17 18.64 9.51
N LYS A 40 -8.31 19.64 9.35
CA LYS A 40 -8.04 20.26 8.04
C LYS A 40 -7.51 19.24 7.04
N GLN A 41 -6.56 18.40 7.45
CA GLN A 41 -5.95 17.39 6.58
C GLN A 41 -6.95 16.28 6.23
N VAL A 42 -7.79 15.85 7.18
CA VAL A 42 -8.88 14.91 6.91
C VAL A 42 -9.86 15.49 5.90
N ARG A 43 -10.33 16.74 6.08
CA ARG A 43 -11.21 17.40 5.09
C ARG A 43 -10.60 17.42 3.69
N GLN A 44 -9.29 17.66 3.58
CA GLN A 44 -8.60 17.75 2.29
C GLN A 44 -8.36 16.39 1.63
N THR A 45 -8.06 15.35 2.41
CA THR A 45 -7.67 14.04 1.88
C THR A 45 -8.87 13.10 1.71
N ALA A 46 -9.75 13.03 2.71
CA ALA A 46 -10.94 12.17 2.70
C ALA A 46 -12.01 12.65 1.71
N ALA A 47 -12.16 13.96 1.50
CA ALA A 47 -13.08 14.48 0.48
C ALA A 47 -12.68 14.10 -0.96
N LYS A 48 -11.40 13.75 -1.18
CA LYS A 48 -10.88 13.35 -2.48
C LYS A 48 -10.87 11.84 -2.69
N SER A 49 -11.08 11.06 -1.63
CA SER A 49 -11.05 9.60 -1.69
C SER A 49 -11.95 8.99 -0.62
N LYS A 50 -13.04 8.37 -1.06
CA LYS A 50 -13.95 7.60 -0.20
C LYS A 50 -13.20 6.54 0.59
N GLU A 51 -12.27 5.84 -0.06
CA GLU A 51 -11.46 4.79 0.55
C GLU A 51 -10.59 5.30 1.69
N VAL A 52 -10.05 6.52 1.57
CA VAL A 52 -9.31 7.18 2.65
C VAL A 52 -10.25 7.53 3.81
N ALA A 53 -11.45 8.02 3.52
CA ALA A 53 -12.46 8.34 4.53
C ALA A 53 -12.86 7.09 5.34
N GLU A 54 -13.16 5.99 4.63
CA GLU A 54 -13.52 4.69 5.22
C GLU A 54 -12.37 4.15 6.09
N THR A 55 -11.13 4.22 5.58
CA THR A 55 -9.95 3.78 6.34
C THR A 55 -9.74 4.61 7.61
N LEU A 56 -9.92 5.94 7.54
CA LEU A 56 -9.80 6.81 8.73
C LEU A 56 -10.86 6.50 9.77
N GLN A 57 -12.11 6.30 9.34
CA GLN A 57 -13.20 5.91 10.24
C GLN A 57 -12.84 4.60 10.96
N ASN A 58 -12.34 3.61 10.22
CA ASN A 58 -11.91 2.32 10.79
C ASN A 58 -10.73 2.49 11.77
N MET A 59 -9.73 3.34 11.46
CA MET A 59 -8.61 3.61 12.36
C MET A 59 -9.08 4.16 13.70
N TYR A 60 -10.04 5.10 13.70
CA TYR A 60 -10.59 5.63 14.94
C TYR A 60 -11.42 4.60 15.71
N GLN A 61 -12.21 3.77 15.02
CA GLN A 61 -12.97 2.68 15.64
C GLN A 61 -12.04 1.65 16.31
N HIS A 62 -10.86 1.39 15.73
CA HIS A 62 -9.85 0.49 16.29
C HIS A 62 -8.93 1.17 17.33
N GLY A 63 -9.22 2.42 17.72
CA GLY A 63 -8.47 3.12 18.76
C GLY A 63 -7.04 3.47 18.36
N TYR A 64 -6.74 3.62 17.07
CA TYR A 64 -5.42 4.07 16.64
C TYR A 64 -5.15 5.49 17.11
N SER A 65 -3.92 5.74 17.56
CA SER A 65 -3.54 7.03 18.11
C SER A 65 -3.50 8.12 17.04
N LYS A 66 -3.59 9.38 17.48
CA LYS A 66 -3.42 10.57 16.64
C LYS A 66 -2.13 10.51 15.81
N GLU A 67 -1.02 10.05 16.39
CA GLU A 67 0.27 9.93 15.69
C GLU A 67 0.19 8.91 14.56
N THR A 68 -0.51 7.80 14.78
CA THR A 68 -0.69 6.75 13.77
C THR A 68 -1.55 7.27 12.61
N VAL A 69 -2.66 7.92 12.93
CA VAL A 69 -3.56 8.55 11.94
C VAL A 69 -2.85 9.66 11.17
N GLY A 70 -2.14 10.55 11.86
CA GLY A 70 -1.35 11.61 11.22
C GLY A 70 -0.27 11.07 10.30
N ASN A 71 0.43 9.99 10.70
CA ASN A 71 1.39 9.32 9.81
C ASN A 71 0.72 8.78 8.54
N PHE A 72 -0.46 8.15 8.65
CA PHE A 72 -1.22 7.68 7.49
C PHE A 72 -1.63 8.84 6.57
N LEU A 73 -2.22 9.90 7.11
CA LEU A 73 -2.62 11.10 6.34
C LEU A 73 -1.45 11.72 5.60
N ASN A 74 -0.28 11.85 6.25
CA ASN A 74 0.94 12.35 5.62
C ASN A 74 1.39 11.47 4.45
N LYS A 75 1.22 10.14 4.54
CA LYS A 75 1.54 9.25 3.42
C LYS A 75 0.52 9.33 2.30
N VAL A 76 -0.77 9.45 2.61
CA VAL A 76 -1.82 9.67 1.62
C VAL A 76 -1.53 10.93 0.82
N GLU A 77 -1.22 12.04 1.49
CA GLU A 77 -0.87 13.29 0.82
C GLU A 77 0.38 13.14 -0.07
N GLN A 78 1.44 12.51 0.44
CA GLN A 78 2.65 12.21 -0.33
C GLN A 78 2.34 11.37 -1.59
N TYR A 79 1.48 10.36 -1.47
CA TYR A 79 1.11 9.48 -2.57
C TYR A 79 0.27 10.22 -3.61
N GLN A 80 -0.71 11.01 -3.17
CA GLN A 80 -1.55 11.84 -4.05
C GLN A 80 -0.69 12.85 -4.83
N GLN A 81 0.22 13.56 -4.16
CA GLN A 81 1.10 14.54 -4.81
C GLN A 81 2.01 13.92 -5.88
N ARG A 82 2.40 12.65 -5.70
CA ARG A 82 3.28 11.92 -6.62
C ARG A 82 2.53 11.05 -7.64
N GLY A 83 1.21 11.00 -7.56
CA GLY A 83 0.38 10.14 -8.41
C GLY A 83 0.56 8.65 -8.13
N TYR A 84 0.98 8.28 -6.91
CA TYR A 84 1.07 6.90 -6.47
C TYR A 84 -0.30 6.35 -6.05
N PRO A 85 -0.53 5.03 -6.17
CA PRO A 85 -1.81 4.41 -5.79
C PRO A 85 -2.04 4.53 -4.28
N VAL A 86 -3.01 5.35 -3.88
CA VAL A 86 -3.40 5.52 -2.47
C VAL A 86 -3.96 4.21 -1.89
N SER A 87 -4.55 3.36 -2.74
CA SER A 87 -5.06 2.04 -2.39
C SER A 87 -4.02 1.18 -1.67
N ASP A 88 -2.75 1.25 -2.07
CA ASP A 88 -1.68 0.49 -1.42
C ASP A 88 -1.57 0.84 0.08
N LEU A 89 -1.82 2.11 0.45
CA LEU A 89 -1.73 2.57 1.83
C LEU A 89 -2.96 2.16 2.64
N THR A 90 -4.15 2.36 2.08
CA THR A 90 -5.44 2.00 2.70
C THR A 90 -5.53 0.50 2.91
N ASP A 91 -5.18 -0.31 1.90
CA ASP A 91 -5.08 -1.76 2.01
C ASP A 91 -4.13 -2.18 3.13
N LYS A 92 -2.98 -1.51 3.24
CA LYS A 92 -2.00 -1.86 4.29
C LYS A 92 -2.51 -1.55 5.69
N VAL A 93 -3.22 -0.45 5.87
CA VAL A 93 -3.82 -0.09 7.15
C VAL A 93 -4.97 -1.04 7.49
N ASN A 94 -5.85 -1.32 6.53
CA ASN A 94 -6.98 -2.24 6.67
C ASN A 94 -6.52 -3.66 7.00
N GLU A 95 -5.48 -4.17 6.33
CA GLU A 95 -4.82 -5.44 6.65
C GLU A 95 -4.27 -5.44 8.09
N GLY A 96 -3.62 -4.35 8.49
CA GLY A 96 -3.10 -4.17 9.84
C GLY A 96 -4.20 -4.22 10.90
N MET A 97 -5.32 -3.52 10.67
CA MET A 97 -6.48 -3.54 11.56
C MET A 97 -7.12 -4.92 11.65
N ALA A 98 -7.34 -5.59 10.51
CA ALA A 98 -7.86 -6.96 10.47
C ALA A 98 -6.99 -7.95 11.25
N LYS A 99 -5.68 -7.71 11.30
CA LYS A 99 -4.70 -8.51 12.06
C LYS A 99 -4.44 -8.00 13.48
N ASN A 100 -5.20 -7.01 13.96
CA ASN A 100 -5.02 -6.36 15.28
C ASN A 100 -3.58 -5.87 15.52
N VAL A 101 -2.93 -5.36 14.47
CA VAL A 101 -1.57 -4.83 14.55
C VAL A 101 -1.56 -3.51 15.31
N ARG A 102 -0.60 -3.32 16.21
CA ARG A 102 -0.45 -2.07 16.96
C ARG A 102 -0.18 -0.89 16.02
N GLY A 103 -0.78 0.27 16.28
CA GLY A 103 -0.63 1.47 15.46
C GLY A 103 0.82 1.84 15.12
N GLN A 104 1.75 1.76 16.08
CA GLN A 104 3.18 1.99 15.84
C GLN A 104 3.79 1.05 14.77
N MET A 105 3.36 -0.21 14.73
CA MET A 105 3.80 -1.18 13.73
C MET A 105 3.21 -0.86 12.35
N VAL A 106 1.95 -0.42 12.31
CA VAL A 106 1.33 0.09 11.08
C VAL A 106 2.09 1.32 10.56
N SER A 107 2.41 2.29 11.43
CA SER A 107 3.19 3.47 11.05
C SER A 107 4.57 3.10 10.49
N ARG A 108 5.27 2.14 11.11
CA ARG A 108 6.55 1.64 10.57
C ARG A 108 6.36 1.00 9.20
N ALA A 109 5.34 0.17 9.01
CA ALA A 109 5.05 -0.46 7.72
C ALA A 109 4.76 0.56 6.62
N LEU A 110 3.94 1.58 6.91
CA LEU A 110 3.65 2.67 5.96
C LEU A 110 4.90 3.48 5.60
N ASN A 111 5.77 3.75 6.58
CA ASN A 111 7.04 4.43 6.32
C ASN A 111 7.97 3.60 5.43
N GLN A 112 8.12 2.31 5.70
CA GLN A 112 8.91 1.43 4.86
C GLN A 112 8.33 1.32 3.44
N MET A 113 7.00 1.24 3.32
CA MET A 113 6.33 1.17 2.02
C MET A 113 6.55 2.45 1.20
N ALA A 114 6.38 3.62 1.82
CA ALA A 114 6.68 4.90 1.18
C ALA A 114 8.15 5.01 0.74
N GLN A 115 9.09 4.53 1.54
CA GLN A 115 10.51 4.52 1.19
C GLN A 115 10.81 3.58 0.00
N ARG A 116 10.21 2.39 -0.03
CA ARG A 116 10.33 1.45 -1.16
C ARG A 116 9.76 2.06 -2.44
N GLN A 117 8.54 2.59 -2.36
CA GLN A 117 7.87 3.25 -3.47
C GLN A 117 8.70 4.39 -4.07
N GLU A 118 9.22 5.28 -3.21
CA GLU A 118 10.04 6.40 -3.66
C GLU A 118 11.34 5.93 -4.32
N PHE A 119 12.03 4.95 -3.73
CA PHE A 119 13.24 4.39 -4.30
C PHE A 119 12.97 3.73 -5.66
N ALA A 120 11.96 2.86 -5.72
CA ALA A 120 11.58 2.14 -6.92
C ALA A 120 11.24 3.09 -8.07
N SER A 121 10.46 4.14 -7.79
CA SER A 121 10.07 5.11 -8.80
C SER A 121 11.26 5.89 -9.35
N LYS A 122 12.18 6.32 -8.47
CA LYS A 122 13.43 7.00 -8.87
C LYS A 122 14.37 6.07 -9.64
N PHE A 123 14.45 4.80 -9.24
CA PHE A 123 15.27 3.81 -9.91
C PHE A 123 14.73 3.54 -11.32
N ALA A 124 13.44 3.23 -11.44
CA ALA A 124 12.79 2.93 -12.72
C ALA A 124 12.91 4.07 -13.73
N ALA A 125 12.83 5.33 -13.27
CA ALA A 125 12.99 6.51 -14.11
C ALA A 125 14.38 6.61 -14.79
N GLN A 126 15.41 5.94 -14.26
CA GLN A 126 16.76 5.91 -14.86
C GLN A 126 16.83 4.99 -16.08
N PHE A 127 15.96 3.98 -16.17
CA PHE A 127 16.02 2.94 -17.20
C PHE A 127 14.97 3.08 -18.29
N ALA A 128 13.81 3.69 -17.99
CA ALA A 128 12.71 3.75 -18.94
C ALA A 128 11.91 5.06 -18.88
N SER A 129 11.83 5.73 -20.04
CA SER A 129 10.93 6.85 -20.27
C SER A 129 9.50 6.38 -20.60
N LYS A 130 9.32 5.22 -21.24
CA LYS A 130 7.98 4.64 -21.49
C LYS A 130 7.30 4.27 -20.16
N LYS A 131 6.12 4.86 -19.90
CA LYS A 131 5.38 4.73 -18.62
C LYS A 131 5.16 3.26 -18.21
N SER A 132 4.70 2.41 -19.13
CA SER A 132 4.40 1.01 -18.82
C SER A 132 5.64 0.21 -18.38
N VAL A 133 6.78 0.43 -19.05
CA VAL A 133 8.05 -0.24 -18.71
C VAL A 133 8.57 0.28 -17.38
N ARG A 134 8.46 1.59 -17.15
CA ARG A 134 8.82 2.21 -15.88
C ARG A 134 8.01 1.62 -14.71
N GLN A 135 6.71 1.46 -14.88
CA GLN A 135 5.83 0.86 -13.87
C GLN A 135 6.21 -0.59 -13.58
N GLN A 136 6.56 -1.37 -14.60
CA GLN A 136 7.01 -2.76 -14.41
C GLN A 136 8.33 -2.83 -13.63
N ILE A 137 9.30 -1.96 -13.95
CA ILE A 137 10.57 -1.90 -13.20
C ILE A 137 10.31 -1.45 -11.76
N GLU A 138 9.44 -0.46 -11.57
CA GLU A 138 9.05 0.03 -10.25
C GLU A 138 8.45 -1.09 -9.39
N GLU A 139 7.51 -1.87 -9.92
CA GLU A 139 6.90 -2.98 -9.19
C GLU A 139 7.91 -4.07 -8.85
N ASN A 140 8.73 -4.50 -9.81
CA ASN A 140 9.77 -5.51 -9.57
C ASN A 140 10.75 -5.06 -8.47
N VAL A 141 11.10 -3.76 -8.43
CA VAL A 141 11.98 -3.20 -7.39
C VAL A 141 11.27 -3.17 -6.04
N LYS A 142 9.98 -2.79 -5.98
CA LYS A 142 9.19 -2.84 -4.74
C LYS A 142 9.13 -4.26 -4.18
N GLU A 143 8.84 -5.24 -5.03
CA GLU A 143 8.77 -6.66 -4.67
C GLU A 143 10.11 -7.19 -4.18
N ALA A 144 11.20 -6.91 -4.89
CA ALA A 144 12.55 -7.29 -4.48
C ALA A 144 12.92 -6.71 -3.10
N MET A 145 12.61 -5.43 -2.87
CA MET A 145 12.84 -4.80 -1.56
C MET A 145 11.93 -5.38 -0.47
N ALA A 146 10.69 -5.74 -0.80
CA ALA A 146 9.79 -6.41 0.14
C ALA A 146 10.29 -7.82 0.50
N ALA A 147 10.95 -8.50 -0.43
CA ALA A 147 11.63 -9.78 -0.24
C ALA A 147 12.98 -9.67 0.50
N GLY A 148 13.44 -8.46 0.81
CA GLY A 148 14.62 -8.21 1.63
C GLY A 148 15.86 -7.73 0.88
N MET A 149 15.79 -7.52 -0.44
CA MET A 149 16.90 -6.89 -1.17
C MET A 149 17.12 -5.46 -0.70
N LYS A 150 18.38 -5.09 -0.50
CA LYS A 150 18.75 -3.74 -0.10
C LYS A 150 18.86 -2.82 -1.32
N LYS A 151 18.87 -1.51 -1.07
CA LYS A 151 18.99 -0.51 -2.14
C LYS A 151 20.29 -0.67 -2.90
N GLU A 152 21.35 -1.01 -2.20
CA GLU A 152 22.70 -1.20 -2.73
C GLU A 152 22.74 -2.40 -3.69
N ASP A 153 22.05 -3.50 -3.36
CA ASP A 153 21.97 -4.69 -4.21
C ASP A 153 21.25 -4.36 -5.52
N ILE A 154 20.14 -3.60 -5.44
CA ILE A 154 19.35 -3.20 -6.60
C ILE A 154 20.12 -2.23 -7.49
N GLN A 155 20.87 -1.31 -6.89
CA GLN A 155 21.75 -0.40 -7.60
C GLN A 155 22.87 -1.15 -8.34
N ALA A 156 23.49 -2.15 -7.70
CA ALA A 156 24.51 -2.98 -8.33
C ALA A 156 23.97 -3.70 -9.58
N VAL A 157 22.77 -4.29 -9.49
CA VAL A 157 22.07 -4.89 -10.64
C VAL A 157 21.81 -3.85 -11.73
N GLY A 158 21.36 -2.65 -11.36
CA GLY A 158 21.14 -1.55 -12.30
C GLY A 158 22.40 -1.11 -13.04
N SER A 159 23.54 -1.04 -12.34
CA SER A 159 24.83 -0.72 -12.96
C SER A 159 25.27 -1.79 -13.96
N MET A 160 25.12 -3.07 -13.63
CA MET A 160 25.43 -4.18 -14.54
C MET A 160 24.55 -4.14 -15.80
N LEU A 161 23.24 -3.89 -15.64
CA LEU A 161 22.32 -3.76 -16.77
C LEU A 161 22.72 -2.60 -17.69
N ASN A 162 23.10 -1.45 -17.14
CA ASN A 162 23.51 -0.29 -17.94
C ASN A 162 24.82 -0.56 -18.70
N GLN A 163 25.79 -1.22 -18.08
CA GLN A 163 27.04 -1.63 -18.74
C GLN A 163 26.77 -2.57 -19.92
N ASN A 164 25.93 -3.59 -19.72
CA ASN A 164 25.57 -4.55 -20.77
C ASN A 164 24.83 -3.87 -21.93
N MET A 165 23.92 -2.93 -21.64
CA MET A 165 23.23 -2.16 -22.68
C MET A 165 24.17 -1.27 -23.49
N GLN A 166 25.21 -0.69 -22.87
CA GLN A 166 26.20 0.13 -23.57
C GLN A 166 27.11 -0.73 -24.44
N GLN A 167 27.56 -1.89 -23.95
CA GLN A 167 28.36 -2.83 -24.73
C GLN A 167 27.61 -3.31 -25.99
N ASN A 168 26.33 -3.70 -25.84
CA ASN A 168 25.50 -4.15 -26.97
C ASN A 168 25.17 -3.06 -27.99
N ARG A 169 25.30 -1.77 -27.66
CA ARG A 169 25.11 -0.66 -28.61
C ARG A 169 26.36 -0.33 -29.41
N ASN A 170 27.53 -0.77 -28.95
CA ASN A 170 28.82 -0.50 -29.56
C ASN A 170 29.35 -1.68 -30.41
N MET A 171 28.58 -2.77 -30.51
CA MET A 171 28.80 -3.89 -31.42
C MET A 171 27.86 -3.76 -32.63
#